data_AF-A0A4R7G9W1-F1
#
_entry.id   AF-A0A4R7G9W1-F1
#
_cell.length_a   1.000
_cell.length_b   1.000
_cell.length_c   1.000
_cell.angle_alpha   90.00
_cell.angle_beta   90.00
_cell.angle_gamma   90.00
#
_symmetry.space_group_name_H-M   'P 1'
#
loop_
_entity.id
_entity.type
_entity.pdbx_description
1 polymer ?
#
loop_
_entity_poly.entity_id
_entity_poly.type
_entity_poly.pdbx_seq_one_letter_code
_entity_poly.pdbx_strand_id
1 'polypeptide(L)'
;MNNASASVNGTGRIELKDAAAITEQVLKDIQTMQSAKNIYTTDVQLQMLTSHVKAMVLRSITGEPLPEVEKELFDEISADSMHMAEDVVSWFGNLPIEEAYLLSVHFEVARDNEPK
;
A
#
# COMPACT_ATOMS: atom_id res chain seq x y z
N MET A 1 -38.06 -18.42 19.51
CA MET A 1 -37.98 -17.02 19.98
C MET A 1 -36.61 -16.84 20.60
N ASN A 2 -35.74 -16.04 19.98
CA ASN A 2 -34.74 -15.22 20.66
C ASN A 2 -34.26 -14.17 19.67
N ASN A 3 -34.62 -12.92 19.98
CA ASN A 3 -34.29 -11.70 19.27
C ASN A 3 -33.16 -10.98 20.00
N ALA A 4 -32.42 -10.15 19.25
CA ALA A 4 -31.46 -9.11 19.68
C ALA A 4 -30.10 -9.64 20.14
N SER A 5 -28.94 -9.09 19.78
CA SER A 5 -28.49 -7.82 19.19
C SER A 5 -27.09 -8.10 18.59
N ALA A 6 -26.52 -7.38 17.62
CA ALA A 6 -26.20 -5.96 17.68
C ALA A 6 -25.84 -5.44 16.28
N SER A 7 -26.13 -4.16 16.13
CA SER A 7 -25.79 -3.28 15.01
C SER A 7 -24.30 -3.33 14.67
N VAL A 8 -23.96 -3.37 13.37
CA VAL A 8 -22.68 -2.86 12.90
C VAL A 8 -22.97 -1.79 11.86
N ASN A 9 -22.63 -0.58 12.24
CA ASN A 9 -22.76 0.67 11.50
C ASN A 9 -22.16 0.57 10.10
N GLY A 10 -22.77 1.29 9.16
CA GLY A 10 -22.38 1.32 7.77
C GLY A 10 -20.95 1.80 7.53
N THR A 11 -20.16 0.92 6.95
CA THR A 11 -19.07 1.23 6.02
C THR A 11 -19.28 0.28 4.87
N GLY A 12 -19.49 0.81 3.65
CA GLY A 12 -19.73 0.00 2.46
C GLY A 12 -18.69 -1.11 2.38
N ARG A 13 -19.16 -2.36 2.28
CA ARG A 13 -18.28 -3.52 2.13
C ARG A 13 -17.46 -3.26 0.87
N ILE A 14 -16.13 -3.14 0.98
CA ILE A 14 -15.28 -2.95 -0.18
C ILE A 14 -15.41 -4.23 -1.03
N GLU A 15 -15.85 -4.09 -2.28
CA GLU A 15 -16.06 -5.22 -3.18
C GLU A 15 -14.97 -5.28 -4.26
N LEU A 16 -14.74 -6.45 -4.85
CA LEU A 16 -13.76 -6.64 -5.93
C LEU A 16 -14.00 -5.71 -7.13
N LYS A 17 -15.25 -5.29 -7.37
CA LYS A 17 -15.60 -4.34 -8.42
C LYS A 17 -15.01 -2.94 -8.18
N ASP A 18 -14.72 -2.60 -6.93
CA ASP A 18 -14.18 -1.30 -6.52
C ASP A 18 -12.64 -1.27 -6.53
N ALA A 19 -11.99 -2.44 -6.69
CA ALA A 19 -10.53 -2.59 -6.57
C ALA A 19 -9.75 -1.66 -7.51
N ALA A 20 -10.24 -1.44 -8.73
CA ALA A 20 -9.58 -0.54 -9.69
C ALA A 20 -9.61 0.92 -9.21
N ALA A 21 -10.77 1.39 -8.74
CA ALA A 21 -10.93 2.76 -8.25
C ALA A 21 -10.11 3.01 -6.96
N ILE A 22 -10.06 2.01 -6.07
CA ILE A 22 -9.26 2.09 -4.84
C ILE A 22 -7.78 2.10 -5.17
N THR A 23 -7.34 1.28 -6.13
CA THR A 23 -5.94 1.27 -6.59
C THR A 23 -5.53 2.65 -7.13
N GLU A 24 -6.37 3.27 -7.96
CA GLU A 24 -6.12 4.61 -8.49
C GLU A 24 -6.02 5.67 -7.39
N GLN A 25 -6.94 5.61 -6.40
CA GLN A 25 -6.94 6.54 -5.28
C GLN A 25 -5.68 6.39 -4.42
N VAL A 26 -5.32 5.15 -4.04
CA VAL A 26 -4.11 4.89 -3.24
C VAL A 26 -2.86 5.33 -3.99
N LEU A 27 -2.77 5.10 -5.30
CA LEU A 27 -1.63 5.58 -6.10
C LEU A 27 -1.53 7.10 -6.12
N LYS A 28 -2.65 7.81 -6.24
CA LYS A 28 -2.68 9.27 -6.20
C LYS A 28 -2.21 9.81 -4.85
N ASP A 29 -2.61 9.17 -3.76
CA ASP A 29 -2.21 9.55 -2.41
C ASP A 29 -0.72 9.27 -2.17
N ILE A 30 -0.21 8.14 -2.67
CA ILE A 30 1.23 7.82 -2.68
C ILE A 30 2.03 8.85 -3.50
N GLN A 31 1.56 9.23 -4.69
CA GLN A 31 2.24 10.24 -5.51
C GLN A 31 2.25 11.62 -4.84
N THR A 32 1.18 11.96 -4.10
CA THR A 32 1.12 13.19 -3.29
C THR A 32 2.16 13.14 -2.15
N MET A 33 2.25 12.01 -1.44
CA MET A 33 3.24 11.78 -0.39
C MET A 33 4.68 11.88 -0.92
N GLN A 34 4.97 11.24 -2.06
CA GLN A 34 6.28 11.30 -2.72
C GLN A 34 6.65 12.74 -3.12
N SER A 35 5.71 13.46 -3.73
CA SER A 35 5.91 14.85 -4.14
C SER A 35 6.23 15.76 -2.95
N ALA A 36 5.57 15.56 -1.81
CA ALA A 36 5.85 16.31 -0.58
C ALA A 36 7.28 16.08 -0.03
N LYS A 37 7.92 14.98 -0.41
CA LYS A 37 9.29 14.59 -0.03
C LYS A 37 10.31 14.76 -1.16
N ASN A 38 9.93 15.35 -2.30
CA ASN A 38 10.77 15.44 -3.51
C ASN A 38 11.25 14.07 -4.04
N ILE A 39 10.41 13.04 -3.92
CA ILE A 39 10.64 11.72 -4.49
C ILE A 39 9.87 11.62 -5.81
N TYR A 40 10.51 11.13 -6.86
CA TYR A 40 9.93 11.05 -8.20
C TYR A 40 10.12 9.66 -8.77
N THR A 41 9.09 9.08 -9.38
CA THR A 41 9.21 7.79 -10.07
C THR A 41 9.47 7.99 -11.56
N THR A 42 10.37 7.19 -12.13
CA THR A 42 10.37 6.94 -13.58
C THR A 42 9.10 6.21 -14.03
N ASP A 43 8.83 6.17 -15.33
CA ASP A 43 7.62 5.49 -15.85
C ASP A 43 7.63 3.99 -15.51
N VAL A 44 8.81 3.35 -15.52
CA VAL A 44 8.98 1.94 -15.14
C VAL A 44 8.74 1.74 -13.64
N GLN A 45 9.27 2.62 -12.79
CA GLN A 45 9.03 2.53 -11.34
C GLN A 45 7.55 2.77 -11.01
N LEU A 46 6.89 3.71 -11.68
CA LEU A 46 5.45 3.95 -11.49
C LEU A 46 4.62 2.72 -11.90
N GLN A 47 5.00 2.05 -12.99
CA GLN A 47 4.35 0.81 -13.41
C GLN A 47 4.54 -0.31 -12.36
N MET A 48 5.74 -0.45 -11.80
CA MET A 48 6.02 -1.45 -10.77
C MET A 48 5.25 -1.16 -9.47
N LEU A 49 5.23 0.09 -9.04
CA LEU A 49 4.44 0.54 -7.89
C LEU A 49 2.95 0.29 -8.11
N THR A 50 2.44 0.58 -9.31
CA THR A 50 1.03 0.32 -9.69
C THR A 50 0.67 -1.15 -9.55
N SER A 51 1.53 -2.05 -10.04
CA SER A 51 1.33 -3.49 -9.91
C SER A 51 1.30 -3.93 -8.44
N HIS A 52 2.21 -3.39 -7.64
CA HIS A 52 2.32 -3.69 -6.21
C HIS A 52 1.07 -3.22 -5.45
N VAL A 53 0.67 -1.96 -5.61
CA VAL A 53 -0.52 -1.38 -4.94
C VAL A 53 -1.79 -2.12 -5.34
N LYS A 54 -1.93 -2.50 -6.62
CA LYS A 54 -3.06 -3.33 -7.07
C LYS A 54 -3.12 -4.65 -6.30
N ALA A 55 -1.99 -5.29 -6.05
CA ALA A 55 -1.93 -6.54 -5.30
C ALA A 55 -2.29 -6.34 -3.81
N MET A 56 -1.84 -5.25 -3.19
CA MET A 56 -2.23 -4.86 -1.83
C MET A 56 -3.74 -4.63 -1.71
N VAL A 57 -4.34 -3.91 -2.67
CA VAL A 57 -5.79 -3.68 -2.74
C VAL A 57 -6.56 -4.98 -2.90
N LEU A 58 -6.08 -5.90 -3.74
CA LEU A 58 -6.74 -7.19 -3.88
C LEU A 58 -6.67 -8.00 -2.58
N ARG A 59 -5.50 -8.07 -1.92
CA ARG A 59 -5.36 -8.77 -0.64
C ARG A 59 -6.19 -8.14 0.48
N SER A 60 -6.31 -6.82 0.53
CA SER A 60 -7.16 -6.16 1.52
C SER A 60 -8.65 -6.47 1.33
N ILE A 61 -9.08 -6.80 0.11
CA ILE A 61 -10.46 -7.20 -0.21
C ILE A 61 -10.68 -8.70 0.00
N THR A 62 -9.75 -9.53 -0.45
CA THR A 62 -9.90 -11.00 -0.45
C THR A 62 -9.48 -11.66 0.86
N GLY A 63 -8.59 -11.02 1.62
CA GLY A 63 -7.92 -11.62 2.77
C GLY A 63 -6.87 -12.68 2.39
N GLU A 64 -6.46 -12.74 1.11
CA GLU A 64 -5.37 -13.61 0.69
C GLU A 64 -4.08 -13.23 1.44
N PRO A 65 -3.34 -14.21 1.97
CA PRO A 65 -2.15 -13.94 2.76
C PRO A 65 -1.04 -13.34 1.89
N LEU A 66 -0.20 -12.52 2.51
CA LEU A 66 1.08 -12.13 1.91
C LEU A 66 2.00 -13.37 1.85
N PRO A 67 2.76 -13.56 0.76
CA PRO A 67 3.85 -14.54 0.73
C PRO A 67 4.86 -14.32 1.86
N GLU A 68 5.54 -15.37 2.28
CA GLU A 68 6.59 -15.27 3.30
C GLU A 68 7.72 -14.36 2.79
N VAL A 69 8.12 -13.40 3.63
CA VAL A 69 9.19 -12.44 3.36
C VAL A 69 10.17 -12.42 4.52
N GLU A 70 11.46 -12.46 4.20
CA GLU A 70 12.54 -12.38 5.18
C GLU A 70 12.86 -10.90 5.46
N LYS A 71 12.72 -10.47 6.72
CA LYS A 71 12.88 -9.06 7.12
C LYS A 71 14.29 -8.55 6.87
N GLU A 72 15.29 -9.42 7.04
CA GLU A 72 16.71 -9.14 6.90
C GLU A 72 17.07 -8.65 5.49
N LEU A 73 16.24 -8.95 4.47
CA LEU A 73 16.42 -8.46 3.11
C LEU A 73 16.20 -6.94 2.98
N PHE A 74 15.64 -6.31 4.00
CA PHE A 74 15.24 -4.89 3.99
C PHE A 74 16.07 -4.05 4.97
N ASP A 75 17.14 -4.59 5.55
CA ASP A 75 17.99 -3.89 6.53
C ASP A 75 18.71 -2.66 5.94
N GLU A 76 18.90 -2.60 4.63
CA GLU A 76 19.50 -1.46 3.92
C GLU A 76 18.48 -0.38 3.53
N ILE A 77 17.18 -0.64 3.69
CA ILE A 77 16.14 0.35 3.40
C ILE A 77 16.20 1.48 4.44
N SER A 78 16.14 2.72 3.98
CA SER A 78 16.16 3.87 4.87
C SER A 78 14.91 3.90 5.76
N ALA A 79 15.07 4.38 7.00
CA ALA A 79 13.95 4.54 7.91
C ALA A 79 12.83 5.43 7.33
N ASP A 80 13.16 6.41 6.49
CA ASP A 80 12.15 7.28 5.86
C ASP A 80 11.31 6.51 4.83
N SER A 81 11.93 5.71 3.96
CA SER A 81 11.22 4.83 3.01
C SER A 81 10.37 3.79 3.74
N MET A 82 10.86 3.26 4.86
CA MET A 82 10.11 2.32 5.68
C MET A 82 8.86 2.98 6.28
N HIS A 83 9.01 4.15 6.93
CA HIS A 83 7.86 4.86 7.51
C HIS A 83 6.83 5.25 6.46
N MET A 84 7.25 5.68 5.26
CA MET A 84 6.32 5.95 4.16
C MET A 84 5.51 4.70 3.78
N ALA A 85 6.14 3.53 3.75
CA ALA A 85 5.45 2.28 3.44
C ALA A 85 4.51 1.84 4.55
N GLU A 86 4.91 1.98 5.82
CA GLU A 86 4.06 1.72 6.99
C GLU A 86 2.83 2.63 7.00
N ASP A 87 2.98 3.91 6.68
CA ASP A 87 1.88 4.87 6.55
C ASP A 87 0.88 4.40 5.49
N VAL A 88 1.35 3.98 4.31
CA VAL A 88 0.48 3.47 3.24
C VAL A 88 -0.24 2.19 3.65
N VAL A 89 0.46 1.23 4.27
CA VAL A 89 -0.13 -0.02 4.77
C VAL A 89 -1.22 0.27 5.81
N SER A 90 -1.01 1.28 6.66
CA SER A 90 -1.97 1.68 7.69
C SER A 90 -3.33 2.14 7.11
N TRP A 91 -3.36 2.66 5.88
CA TRP A 91 -4.59 3.10 5.22
C TRP A 91 -5.58 1.95 4.95
N PHE A 92 -5.06 0.73 4.81
CA PHE A 92 -5.88 -0.46 4.59
C PHE A 92 -6.48 -1.01 5.88
N GLY A 93 -5.80 -0.83 7.02
CA GLY A 93 -6.24 -1.27 8.35
C GLY A 93 -6.29 -2.78 8.58
N ASN A 94 -6.15 -3.61 7.54
CA ASN A 94 -6.22 -5.07 7.60
C ASN A 94 -5.07 -5.80 6.91
N LEU A 95 -4.12 -5.07 6.34
CA LEU A 95 -2.92 -5.65 5.74
C LEU A 95 -1.83 -5.91 6.80
N PRO A 96 -1.04 -6.98 6.64
CA PRO A 96 0.09 -7.24 7.53
C PRO A 96 1.18 -6.18 7.37
N ILE A 97 1.94 -5.92 8.44
CA ILE A 97 3.00 -4.90 8.42
C ILE A 97 4.12 -5.27 7.45
N GLU A 98 4.29 -6.56 7.16
CA GLU A 98 5.25 -7.12 6.21
C GLU A 98 5.05 -6.60 4.77
N GLU A 99 3.86 -6.10 4.42
CA GLU A 99 3.63 -5.39 3.15
C GLU A 99 4.50 -4.12 3.06
N ALA A 100 4.77 -3.47 4.19
CA ALA A 100 5.57 -2.25 4.22
C ALA A 100 7.01 -2.54 3.78
N TYR A 101 7.55 -3.71 4.11
CA TYR A 101 8.90 -4.11 3.69
C TYR A 101 9.01 -4.18 2.17
N LEU A 102 8.03 -4.79 1.50
CA LEU A 102 8.02 -4.88 0.04
C LEU A 102 7.72 -3.53 -0.63
N LEU A 103 6.81 -2.75 -0.05
CA LEU A 103 6.44 -1.45 -0.56
C LEU A 103 7.58 -0.43 -0.42
N SER A 104 8.36 -0.49 0.67
CA SER A 104 9.43 0.47 0.95
C SER A 104 10.53 0.46 -0.10
N VAL A 105 10.73 -0.67 -0.80
CA VAL A 105 11.66 -0.77 -1.92
C VAL A 105 11.31 0.22 -3.03
N HIS A 106 10.02 0.45 -3.32
CA HIS A 106 9.59 1.41 -4.36
C HIS A 106 9.92 2.84 -3.98
N PHE A 107 9.85 3.18 -2.70
CA PHE A 107 10.28 4.49 -2.23
C PHE A 107 11.79 4.63 -2.28
N GLU A 108 12.52 3.64 -1.76
CA GLU A 108 13.98 3.71 -1.67
C GLU A 108 14.63 3.93 -3.04
N VAL A 109 14.25 3.12 -4.04
CA VAL A 109 14.83 3.22 -5.39
C VAL A 109 14.41 4.49 -6.14
N ALA A 110 13.37 5.19 -5.69
CA ALA A 110 12.89 6.43 -6.31
C ALA A 110 13.54 7.69 -5.72
N ARG A 111 14.23 7.59 -4.58
CA ARG A 111 14.81 8.75 -3.86
C ARG A 111 15.91 9.46 -4.63
N ASP A 112 16.67 8.73 -5.43
CA ASP A 112 17.80 9.27 -6.18
C ASP A 112 17.40 9.82 -7.56
N ASN A 113 16.11 9.78 -7.89
CA ASN A 113 15.62 10.31 -9.15
C ASN A 113 15.47 11.83 -9.12
N GLU A 114 15.71 12.43 -10.28
CA GLU A 114 15.44 13.84 -10.52
C GLU A 114 14.03 14.03 -11.12
N PRO A 115 13.37 15.18 -10.86
CA PRO A 115 12.14 15.52 -11.54
C PRO A 115 12.38 15.61 -13.06
N LYS A 116 11.41 15.13 -13.84
CA LYS A 116 11.40 15.28 -15.31
C LYS A 116 11.12 16.73 -15.73
#